data_AF-A0A7Y6UIM1-F1
#
_entry.id   AF-A0A7Y6UIM1-F1
#
_cell.length_a   1.000
_cell.length_b   1.000
_cell.length_c   1.000
_cell.angle_alpha   90.00
_cell.angle_beta   90.00
_cell.angle_gamma   90.00
#
_symmetry.space_group_name_H-M   'P 1'
#
loop_
_entity.id
_entity.type
_entity.pdbx_description
1 polymer ?
#
loop_
_entity_poly.entity_id
_entity_poly.type
_entity_poly.pdbx_seq_one_letter_code
_entity_poly.pdbx_strand_id
1 'polypeptide(L)'
;MKRLSMTMILPLCLLAACSDGPTKEESAKIFAAASTAMSSAQSRAVAEARGSSALAPATELDLDFSGPCTLGGTARVTGSYEGDGTDDRASFDLLTTFTGCHELTGTLDGDLHWTSVADANGFTATMKGGLDWHGSDGDASCDFDLSLQVSEAGIVYGGSLCGYDVAAELHIGS
;
A
#
# COMPACT_ATOMS: atom_id res chain seq x y z
N MET A 1 -9.60 -15.20 -26.14
CA MET A 1 -9.46 -14.40 -24.91
C MET A 1 -10.83 -14.26 -24.25
N LYS A 2 -11.12 -15.07 -23.24
CA LYS A 2 -12.38 -15.00 -22.46
C LYS A 2 -12.24 -13.89 -21.42
N ARG A 3 -13.12 -12.90 -21.46
CA ARG A 3 -13.26 -11.89 -20.41
C ARG A 3 -13.91 -12.57 -19.20
N LEU A 4 -13.16 -12.78 -18.12
CA LEU A 4 -13.76 -13.12 -16.82
C LEU A 4 -14.39 -11.84 -16.26
N SER A 5 -15.72 -11.85 -16.17
CA SER A 5 -16.50 -10.85 -15.43
C SER A 5 -16.47 -11.25 -13.96
N MET A 6 -15.64 -10.59 -13.16
CA MET A 6 -15.48 -10.85 -11.74
C MET A 6 -16.44 -9.96 -10.94
N THR A 7 -17.71 -10.37 -10.89
CA THR A 7 -18.70 -9.78 -9.98
C THR A 7 -18.62 -10.56 -8.66
N MET A 8 -17.66 -10.21 -7.82
CA MET A 8 -17.50 -10.81 -6.49
C MET A 8 -18.35 -10.02 -5.49
N ILE A 9 -19.57 -10.51 -5.25
CA ILE A 9 -20.46 -10.05 -4.19
C ILE A 9 -19.93 -10.67 -2.88
N LEU A 10 -19.16 -9.91 -2.11
CA LEU A 10 -18.73 -10.32 -0.77
C LEU A 10 -19.88 -10.07 0.22
N PRO A 11 -20.26 -11.05 1.07
CA PRO A 11 -21.31 -10.87 2.05
C PRO A 11 -20.80 -9.96 3.17
N LEU A 12 -21.41 -8.78 3.30
CA LEU A 12 -21.26 -7.88 4.44
C LEU A 12 -21.79 -8.58 5.70
N CYS A 13 -20.93 -9.32 6.40
CA CYS A 13 -21.21 -9.73 7.77
C CYS A 13 -21.14 -8.51 8.70
N LEU A 14 -22.24 -8.35 9.44
CA LEU A 14 -22.54 -7.31 10.42
C LEU A 14 -21.66 -7.50 11.66
N LEU A 15 -20.64 -6.65 11.82
CA LEU A 15 -19.92 -6.46 13.08
C LEU A 15 -20.27 -5.05 13.56
N ALA A 16 -20.95 -4.99 14.71
CA ALA A 16 -21.21 -3.75 15.41
C ALA A 16 -19.92 -3.29 16.11
N ALA A 17 -19.15 -2.44 15.45
CA ALA A 17 -18.07 -1.70 16.07
C ALA A 17 -18.65 -0.46 16.77
N CYS A 18 -18.31 -0.24 18.04
CA CYS A 18 -18.60 1.00 18.76
C CYS A 18 -17.91 2.16 18.03
N SER A 19 -18.67 3.22 17.76
CA SER A 19 -18.63 3.98 16.51
C SER A 19 -17.85 5.31 16.56
N ASP A 20 -16.55 5.27 16.83
CA ASP A 20 -15.68 6.45 16.66
C ASP A 20 -14.72 6.33 15.44
N GLY A 21 -14.79 5.23 14.69
CA GLY A 21 -13.98 5.00 13.49
C GLY A 21 -14.72 5.28 12.17
N PRO A 22 -13.99 5.39 11.04
CA PRO A 22 -14.60 5.52 9.71
C PRO A 22 -15.51 4.34 9.41
N THR A 23 -16.51 4.54 8.56
CA THR A 23 -17.32 3.45 8.02
C THR A 23 -16.47 2.51 7.16
N LYS A 24 -16.99 1.30 6.86
CA LYS A 24 -16.32 0.36 5.94
C LYS A 24 -16.08 0.95 4.55
N GLU A 25 -17.02 1.77 4.06
CA GLU A 25 -16.88 2.44 2.76
C GLU A 25 -15.76 3.48 2.80
N GLU A 26 -15.72 4.32 3.85
CA GLU A 26 -14.64 5.29 4.05
C GLU A 26 -13.29 4.60 4.22
N SER A 27 -13.23 3.49 4.98
CA SER A 27 -12.02 2.69 5.14
C SER A 27 -11.47 2.20 3.80
N ALA A 28 -12.37 1.76 2.89
CA ALA A 28 -11.98 1.37 1.53
C ALA A 28 -11.47 2.55 0.70
N LYS A 29 -12.07 3.75 0.83
CA LYS A 29 -11.59 4.98 0.18
C LYS A 29 -10.19 5.36 0.68
N ILE A 30 -9.98 5.35 2.00
CA ILE A 30 -8.70 5.66 2.65
C ILE A 30 -7.63 4.68 2.18
N PHE A 31 -7.91 3.37 2.20
CA PHE A 31 -6.98 2.34 1.71
C PHE A 31 -6.61 2.54 0.24
N ALA A 32 -7.58 2.84 -0.63
CA ALA A 32 -7.34 3.08 -2.05
C ALA A 32 -6.48 4.34 -2.30
N ALA A 33 -6.76 5.43 -1.57
CA ALA A 33 -5.97 6.66 -1.64
C ALA A 33 -4.54 6.42 -1.17
N ALA A 34 -4.36 5.80 0.00
CA ALA A 34 -3.05 5.49 0.57
C ALA A 34 -2.21 4.60 -0.36
N SER A 35 -2.81 3.52 -0.89
CA SER A 35 -2.13 2.61 -1.81
C SER A 35 -1.69 3.31 -3.10
N THR A 36 -2.52 4.21 -3.63
CA THR A 36 -2.21 4.98 -4.84
C THR A 36 -1.05 5.97 -4.59
N ALA A 37 -1.14 6.74 -3.51
CA ALA A 37 -0.11 7.71 -3.13
C ALA A 37 1.23 7.02 -2.87
N MET A 38 1.22 5.91 -2.12
CA MET A 38 2.41 5.11 -1.83
C MET A 38 3.04 4.54 -3.11
N SER A 39 2.26 3.90 -3.97
CA SER A 39 2.77 3.31 -5.23
C SER A 39 3.42 4.37 -6.14
N SER A 40 2.80 5.56 -6.20
CA SER A 40 3.32 6.70 -6.95
C SER A 40 4.64 7.21 -6.35
N ALA A 41 4.68 7.43 -5.04
CA ALA A 41 5.85 7.93 -4.33
C ALA A 41 7.03 6.94 -4.39
N GLN A 42 6.77 5.66 -4.17
CA GLN A 42 7.74 4.58 -4.31
C GLN A 42 8.35 4.53 -5.71
N SER A 43 7.51 4.55 -6.76
CA SER A 43 8.00 4.48 -8.14
C SER A 43 8.95 5.64 -8.46
N ARG A 44 8.65 6.84 -7.96
CA ARG A 44 9.52 8.02 -8.09
C ARG A 44 10.80 7.89 -7.28
N ALA A 45 10.71 7.41 -6.04
CA ALA A 45 11.86 7.19 -5.17
C ALA A 45 12.88 6.24 -5.81
N VAL A 46 12.42 5.12 -6.37
CA VAL A 46 13.28 4.18 -7.09
C VAL A 46 13.89 4.81 -8.35
N ALA A 47 13.09 5.55 -9.12
CA ALA A 47 13.58 6.22 -10.32
C ALA A 47 14.66 7.27 -10.01
N GLU A 48 14.47 8.05 -8.94
CA GLU A 48 15.44 9.04 -8.46
C GLU A 48 16.72 8.39 -7.95
N ALA A 49 16.60 7.38 -7.08
CA ALA A 49 17.74 6.65 -6.54
C ALA A 49 18.59 5.99 -7.64
N ARG A 50 17.93 5.40 -8.65
CA ARG A 50 18.62 4.85 -9.83
C ARG A 50 19.28 5.93 -10.68
N GLY A 51 18.66 7.10 -10.81
CA GLY A 51 19.23 8.26 -11.50
C GLY A 51 20.48 8.82 -10.81
N SER A 52 20.54 8.76 -9.48
CA SER A 52 21.71 9.18 -8.70
C SER A 52 22.83 8.13 -8.64
N SER A 53 22.51 6.85 -8.78
CA SER A 53 23.48 5.74 -8.75
C SER A 53 24.22 5.59 -10.10
N ALA A 54 25.12 6.52 -10.38
CA ALA A 54 25.79 6.66 -11.68
C ALA A 54 26.82 5.57 -12.05
N LEU A 55 27.08 4.55 -11.21
CA LEU A 55 28.30 3.73 -11.33
C LEU A 55 28.15 2.20 -11.37
N ALA A 56 26.97 1.62 -11.12
CA ALA A 56 26.64 0.21 -11.34
C ALA A 56 25.17 -0.01 -10.90
N PRO A 57 24.48 -1.07 -11.36
CA PRO A 57 23.27 -1.53 -10.67
C PRO A 57 23.68 -1.92 -9.25
N ALA A 58 23.41 -1.03 -8.29
CA ALA A 58 23.58 -1.37 -6.90
C ALA A 58 22.51 -2.41 -6.55
N THR A 59 22.95 -3.53 -5.98
CA THR A 59 22.06 -4.58 -5.48
C THR A 59 21.14 -4.08 -4.36
N GLU A 60 21.50 -2.94 -3.76
CA GLU A 60 20.77 -2.24 -2.72
C GLU A 60 20.77 -0.74 -3.03
N LEU A 61 19.61 -0.10 -2.92
CA LEU A 61 19.40 1.33 -3.07
C LEU A 61 18.82 1.87 -1.77
N ASP A 62 19.52 2.83 -1.17
CA ASP A 62 18.94 3.70 -0.16
C ASP A 62 17.97 4.68 -0.84
N LEU A 63 16.72 4.68 -0.40
CA LEU A 63 15.69 5.59 -0.87
C LEU A 63 15.54 6.71 0.16
N ASP A 64 15.72 7.96 -0.24
CA ASP A 64 15.33 9.16 0.51
C ASP A 64 14.73 10.16 -0.47
N PHE A 65 13.44 9.98 -0.73
CA PHE A 65 12.68 10.77 -1.67
C PHE A 65 11.69 11.66 -0.93
N SER A 66 11.53 12.90 -1.39
CA SER A 66 10.45 13.78 -0.95
C SER A 66 9.91 14.53 -2.15
N GLY A 67 8.62 14.35 -2.43
CA GLY A 67 8.01 14.97 -3.60
C GLY A 67 6.50 15.11 -3.50
N PRO A 68 5.88 15.78 -4.49
CA PRO A 68 4.47 16.10 -4.42
C PRO A 68 3.58 14.87 -4.65
N CYS A 69 2.49 14.78 -3.89
CA CYS A 69 1.39 13.84 -4.19
C CYS A 69 0.63 14.26 -5.46
N THR A 70 -0.33 13.45 -5.90
CA THR A 70 -1.00 13.61 -7.19
C THR A 70 -1.70 14.97 -7.32
N LEU A 71 -2.38 15.44 -6.26
CA LEU A 71 -3.17 16.68 -6.29
C LEU A 71 -2.63 17.78 -5.36
N GLY A 72 -1.44 17.61 -4.78
CA GLY A 72 -0.81 18.56 -3.87
C GLY A 72 -0.38 17.94 -2.55
N GLY A 73 0.30 18.72 -1.70
CA GLY A 73 0.95 18.19 -0.50
C GLY A 73 2.21 17.38 -0.83
N THR A 74 2.68 16.61 0.15
CA THR A 74 3.97 15.91 0.05
C THR A 74 3.86 14.46 0.52
N ALA A 75 4.55 13.57 -0.19
CA ALA A 75 4.88 12.23 0.28
C ALA A 75 6.41 12.13 0.38
N ARG A 76 6.89 11.76 1.56
CA ARG A 76 8.29 11.40 1.80
C ARG A 76 8.41 9.89 1.89
N VAL A 77 9.37 9.30 1.18
CA VAL A 77 9.70 7.87 1.23
C VAL A 77 11.13 7.74 1.68
N THR A 78 11.36 7.04 2.78
CA THR A 78 12.68 6.66 3.27
C THR A 78 12.76 5.15 3.44
N GLY A 79 13.91 4.54 3.15
CA GLY A 79 14.09 3.11 3.37
C GLY A 79 15.07 2.50 2.38
N SER A 80 14.91 1.21 2.12
CA SER A 80 15.76 0.50 1.17
C SER A 80 14.95 -0.27 0.12
N TYR A 81 15.60 -0.44 -1.02
CA TYR A 81 15.20 -1.37 -2.07
C TYR A 81 16.37 -2.29 -2.36
N GLU A 82 16.17 -3.60 -2.25
CA GLU A 82 17.15 -4.57 -2.74
C GLU A 82 16.62 -5.21 -4.02
N GLY A 83 17.45 -5.23 -5.05
CA GLY A 83 17.12 -5.84 -6.33
C GLY A 83 18.29 -5.71 -7.27
N ASP A 84 18.80 -6.85 -7.73
CA ASP A 84 19.91 -6.95 -8.68
C ASP A 84 19.54 -6.56 -10.12
N GLY A 85 18.25 -6.30 -10.36
CA GLY A 85 17.71 -6.01 -11.69
C GLY A 85 17.69 -7.24 -12.61
N THR A 86 17.92 -8.44 -12.07
CA THR A 86 17.87 -9.72 -12.81
C THR A 86 16.61 -10.54 -12.52
N ASP A 87 15.55 -9.89 -12.03
CA ASP A 87 14.20 -10.44 -11.79
C ASP A 87 14.09 -11.59 -10.75
N ASP A 88 15.20 -12.04 -10.15
CA ASP A 88 15.21 -13.19 -9.24
C ASP A 88 14.64 -12.86 -7.84
N ARG A 89 14.86 -11.63 -7.37
CA ARG A 89 14.33 -11.13 -6.10
C ARG A 89 14.29 -9.61 -6.08
N ALA A 90 13.20 -9.06 -5.54
CA ALA A 90 13.08 -7.64 -5.20
C ALA A 90 12.50 -7.51 -3.79
N SER A 91 13.11 -6.70 -2.93
CA SER A 91 12.60 -6.39 -1.59
C SER A 91 12.48 -4.89 -1.41
N PHE A 92 11.48 -4.48 -0.62
CA PHE A 92 11.28 -3.12 -0.17
C PHE A 92 11.09 -3.11 1.35
N ASP A 93 11.73 -2.15 2.02
CA ASP A 93 11.47 -1.79 3.40
C ASP A 93 11.36 -0.25 3.47
N LEU A 94 10.13 0.26 3.41
CA LEU A 94 9.86 1.69 3.18
C LEU A 94 8.99 2.28 4.28
N LEU A 95 9.46 3.36 4.89
CA LEU A 95 8.62 4.28 5.65
C LEU A 95 8.17 5.41 4.72
N THR A 96 6.86 5.57 4.59
CA THR A 96 6.23 6.67 3.85
C THR A 96 5.51 7.61 4.79
N THR A 97 5.88 8.89 4.79
CA THR A 97 5.20 9.96 5.53
C THR A 97 4.41 10.83 4.56
N PHE A 98 3.12 10.99 4.83
CA PHE A 98 2.24 11.90 4.12
C PHE A 98 2.04 13.18 4.92
N THR A 99 2.11 14.33 4.24
CA THR A 99 1.84 15.64 4.85
C THR A 99 0.96 16.45 3.92
N GLY A 100 -0.31 16.59 4.30
CA GLY A 100 -1.36 17.22 3.51
C GLY A 100 -1.48 16.59 2.11
N CYS A 101 -1.23 15.28 1.98
CA CYS A 101 -1.12 14.61 0.70
C CYS A 101 -2.50 14.48 0.05
N HIS A 102 -2.77 15.30 -0.96
CA HIS A 102 -4.07 15.34 -1.62
C HIS A 102 -4.16 14.25 -2.70
N GLU A 103 -5.17 13.39 -2.55
CA GLU A 103 -5.56 12.36 -3.50
C GLU A 103 -7.03 12.55 -3.92
N LEU A 104 -7.50 11.74 -4.87
CA LEU A 104 -8.77 11.97 -5.55
C LEU A 104 -9.99 12.10 -4.61
N THR A 105 -9.97 11.42 -3.47
CA THR A 105 -11.11 11.34 -2.54
C THR A 105 -10.93 12.17 -1.26
N GLY A 106 -9.77 12.79 -1.04
CA GLY A 106 -9.45 13.49 0.21
C GLY A 106 -7.96 13.67 0.45
N THR A 107 -7.59 14.03 1.68
CA THR A 107 -6.22 14.36 2.07
C THR A 107 -5.72 13.36 3.12
N LEU A 108 -4.46 12.95 2.99
CA LEU A 108 -3.78 12.02 3.88
C LEU A 108 -2.67 12.73 4.67
N ASP A 109 -2.65 12.46 5.97
CA ASP A 109 -1.58 12.83 6.89
C ASP A 109 -1.21 11.61 7.74
N GLY A 110 0.08 11.39 7.99
CA GLY A 110 0.54 10.28 8.83
C GLY A 110 1.58 9.40 8.15
N ASP A 111 1.78 8.20 8.71
CA ASP A 111 2.92 7.35 8.37
C ASP A 111 2.46 5.92 8.06
N LEU A 112 3.03 5.34 6.99
CA LEU A 112 2.88 3.94 6.64
C LEU A 112 4.26 3.30 6.43
N HIS A 113 4.51 2.24 7.20
CA HIS A 113 5.61 1.32 6.98
C HIS A 113 5.14 0.17 6.10
N TRP A 114 5.75 0.06 4.92
CA TRP A 114 5.46 -0.98 3.95
C TRP A 114 6.70 -1.83 3.70
N THR A 115 6.56 -3.13 3.92
CA THR A 115 7.59 -4.11 3.54
C THR A 115 7.06 -5.02 2.47
N SER A 116 7.89 -5.41 1.50
CA SER A 116 7.52 -6.43 0.53
C SER A 116 8.72 -7.22 0.04
N VAL A 117 8.45 -8.45 -0.40
CA VAL A 117 9.41 -9.32 -1.07
C VAL A 117 8.70 -9.99 -2.24
N ALA A 118 9.25 -9.82 -3.44
CA ALA A 118 8.90 -10.58 -4.64
C ALA A 118 10.07 -11.50 -4.96
N ASP A 119 9.81 -12.79 -5.16
CA ASP A 119 10.80 -13.77 -5.61
C ASP A 119 10.14 -14.89 -6.44
N ALA A 120 10.91 -15.90 -6.81
CA ALA A 120 10.45 -17.04 -7.61
C ALA A 120 9.24 -17.79 -7.01
N ASN A 121 9.01 -17.70 -5.70
CA ASN A 121 7.92 -18.39 -5.01
C ASN A 121 6.65 -17.54 -4.89
N GLY A 122 6.73 -16.24 -5.19
CA GLY A 122 5.58 -15.34 -5.17
C GLY A 122 5.89 -13.95 -4.62
N PHE A 123 4.89 -13.35 -4.00
CA PHE A 123 4.96 -11.99 -3.46
C PHE A 123 4.39 -11.96 -2.04
N THR A 124 5.09 -11.29 -1.13
CA THR A 124 4.61 -11.00 0.22
C THR A 124 4.71 -9.51 0.47
N ALA A 125 3.75 -8.96 1.20
CA ALA A 125 3.79 -7.58 1.65
C ALA A 125 3.10 -7.40 2.99
N THR A 126 3.60 -6.44 3.77
CA THR A 126 2.92 -5.93 4.97
C THR A 126 2.78 -4.43 4.89
N MET A 127 1.68 -3.89 5.40
CA MET A 127 1.47 -2.45 5.53
C MET A 127 1.02 -2.15 6.95
N LYS A 128 1.81 -1.37 7.69
CA LYS A 128 1.54 -1.01 9.08
C LYS A 128 1.65 0.48 9.28
N GLY A 129 0.80 1.07 10.10
CA GLY A 129 0.90 2.50 10.44
C GLY A 129 -0.46 3.12 10.68
N GLY A 130 -0.53 4.44 10.62
CA GLY A 130 -1.75 5.19 10.91
C GLY A 130 -1.85 6.39 9.99
N LEU A 131 -3.06 6.63 9.49
CA LEU A 131 -3.37 7.75 8.63
C LEU A 131 -4.56 8.52 9.18
N ASP A 132 -4.40 9.83 9.26
CA ASP A 132 -5.49 10.77 9.38
C ASP A 132 -5.96 11.15 7.97
N TRP A 133 -7.28 11.06 7.79
CA TRP A 133 -7.98 11.31 6.55
C TRP A 133 -8.88 12.53 6.69
N HIS A 134 -8.78 13.43 5.74
CA HIS A 134 -9.64 14.62 5.63
C HIS A 134 -10.38 14.58 4.29
N GLY A 135 -11.64 14.13 4.32
CA GLY A 135 -12.49 13.97 3.12
C GLY A 135 -13.72 14.89 3.14
N SER A 136 -14.51 14.86 2.06
CA SER A 136 -15.78 15.59 1.99
C SER A 136 -16.83 15.07 2.98
N ASP A 137 -16.71 13.79 3.35
CA ASP A 137 -17.66 13.08 4.20
C ASP A 137 -17.32 13.24 5.69
N GLY A 138 -16.13 13.78 6.01
CA GLY A 138 -15.65 14.02 7.37
C GLY A 138 -14.17 13.72 7.54
N ASP A 139 -13.71 13.86 8.78
CA ASP A 139 -12.37 13.49 9.22
C ASP A 139 -12.40 12.10 9.86
N ALA A 140 -11.39 11.29 9.62
CA ALA A 140 -11.26 9.97 10.21
C ALA A 140 -9.80 9.62 10.49
N SER A 141 -9.54 8.84 11.53
CA SER A 141 -8.23 8.23 11.76
C SER A 141 -8.32 6.73 11.47
N CYS A 142 -7.32 6.19 10.81
CA CYS A 142 -7.31 4.81 10.33
C CYS A 142 -5.94 4.15 10.56
N ASP A 143 -5.93 3.15 11.43
CA ASP A 143 -4.78 2.26 11.61
C ASP A 143 -4.77 1.16 10.54
N PHE A 144 -3.56 0.84 10.07
CA PHE A 144 -3.28 -0.23 9.13
C PHE A 144 -2.44 -1.29 9.83
N ASP A 145 -2.86 -2.55 9.74
CA ASP A 145 -2.03 -3.71 10.01
C ASP A 145 -2.44 -4.81 9.03
N LEU A 146 -1.91 -4.74 7.80
CA LEU A 146 -2.29 -5.60 6.69
C LEU A 146 -1.15 -6.50 6.27
N SER A 147 -1.52 -7.69 5.80
CA SER A 147 -0.62 -8.66 5.18
C SER A 147 -1.23 -9.19 3.89
N LEU A 148 -0.38 -9.39 2.89
CA LEU A 148 -0.71 -9.94 1.60
C LEU A 148 0.33 -11.00 1.23
N GLN A 149 -0.14 -12.15 0.78
CA GLN A 149 0.67 -13.21 0.21
C GLN A 149 0.05 -13.65 -1.11
N VAL A 150 0.86 -13.67 -2.17
CA VAL A 150 0.51 -14.19 -3.49
C VAL A 150 1.46 -15.33 -3.78
N SER A 151 0.92 -16.47 -4.18
CA SER A 151 1.70 -17.66 -4.55
C SER A 151 0.97 -18.40 -5.66
N GLU A 152 1.56 -19.49 -6.16
CA GLU A 152 0.89 -20.39 -7.09
C GLU A 152 -0.41 -20.98 -6.52
N ALA A 153 -0.50 -21.15 -5.19
CA ALA A 153 -1.68 -21.68 -4.54
C ALA A 153 -2.86 -20.69 -4.52
N GLY A 154 -2.57 -19.39 -4.65
CA GLY A 154 -3.56 -18.34 -4.57
C GLY A 154 -3.08 -17.08 -3.88
N ILE A 155 -4.06 -16.24 -3.52
CA ILE A 155 -3.87 -14.96 -2.84
C ILE A 155 -4.49 -15.07 -1.45
N VAL A 156 -3.70 -14.77 -0.42
CA VAL A 156 -4.14 -14.64 0.96
C VAL A 156 -3.93 -13.18 1.37
N TYR A 157 -4.99 -12.54 1.84
CA TYR A 157 -4.97 -11.17 2.32
C TYR A 157 -5.64 -11.13 3.68
N GLY A 158 -5.05 -10.43 4.65
CA GLY A 158 -5.73 -10.22 5.93
C GLY A 158 -5.02 -9.31 6.90
N GLY A 159 -5.70 -8.99 8.00
CA GLY A 159 -5.22 -8.05 9.01
C GLY A 159 -6.33 -7.16 9.56
N SER A 160 -5.99 -5.94 9.98
CA SER A 160 -6.92 -4.90 10.43
C SER A 160 -6.76 -3.63 9.60
N LEU A 161 -7.88 -3.02 9.21
CA LEU A 161 -7.93 -1.74 8.51
C LEU A 161 -8.97 -0.84 9.18
N CYS A 162 -8.53 0.30 9.71
CA CYS A 162 -9.34 1.24 10.46
C CYS A 162 -10.17 0.58 11.59
N GLY A 163 -9.59 -0.42 12.26
CA GLY A 163 -10.26 -1.19 13.32
C GLY A 163 -11.18 -2.31 12.83
N TYR A 164 -11.28 -2.54 11.51
CA TYR A 164 -12.02 -3.68 10.94
C TYR A 164 -11.08 -4.82 10.59
N ASP A 165 -11.40 -6.02 11.07
CA ASP A 165 -10.76 -7.24 10.58
C ASP A 165 -11.09 -7.45 9.10
N VAL A 166 -10.05 -7.62 8.30
CA VAL A 166 -10.13 -7.96 6.88
C VAL A 166 -9.48 -9.32 6.67
N ALA A 167 -10.14 -10.17 5.88
CA ALA A 167 -9.60 -11.45 5.46
C ALA A 167 -10.21 -11.84 4.11
N ALA A 168 -9.38 -12.27 3.18
CA ALA A 168 -9.79 -12.80 1.89
C ALA A 168 -8.79 -13.87 1.43
N GLU A 169 -9.32 -14.96 0.91
CA GLU A 169 -8.54 -16.03 0.30
C GLU A 169 -9.12 -16.32 -1.09
N LEU A 170 -8.26 -16.32 -2.10
CA LEU A 170 -8.60 -16.61 -3.48
C LEU A 170 -7.70 -17.72 -4.00
N HIS A 171 -8.28 -18.88 -4.25
CA HIS A 171 -7.57 -20.00 -4.87
C HIS A 171 -7.51 -19.84 -6.38
N ILE A 172 -6.34 -20.06 -6.96
CA ILE A 172 -6.18 -20.19 -8.42
C ILE A 172 -6.38 -21.67 -8.74
N GLY A 173 -7.62 -22.06 -9.04
CA GLY A 173 -7.98 -23.44 -9.36
C GLY A 173 -7.27 -23.94 -10.62
N SER A 174 -6.89 -25.22 -10.61
CA SER A 174 -6.29 -25.96 -11.72
C SER A 174 -7.27 -26.36 -12.81
#